data_AF-A0A820XEJ6-F1
#
_entry.id   AF-A0A820XEJ6-F1
#
_cell.length_a   1.000
_cell.length_b   1.000
_cell.length_c   1.000
_cell.angle_alpha   90.00
_cell.angle_beta   90.00
_cell.angle_gamma   90.00
#
_symmetry.space_group_name_H-M   'P 1'
#
loop_
_entity.id
_entity.type
_entity.pdbx_description
1 polymer ?
#
loop_
_entity_poly.entity_id
_entity_poly.type
_entity_poly.pdbx_seq_one_letter_code
_entity_poly.pdbx_strand_id
1 'polypeptide(L)'
;MSIYIREDLTRNEKIQQARRILNENKHSLDAWSILIQDAQDKKITESREFYESLITQFPTCGKFWKIYIESELFQRCLIKVLNIDLWKCYLNYVRDTKGKLSSF
;
A
#
# COMPACT_ATOMS: atom_id res chain seq x y z
N MET A 1 -29.25 -17.34 -23.76
CA MET A 1 -27.82 -17.03 -23.97
C MET A 1 -27.53 -15.79 -23.15
N SER A 2 -27.21 -15.88 -21.86
CA SER A 2 -25.85 -16.17 -21.36
C SER A 2 -24.83 -15.36 -22.19
N ILE A 3 -24.10 -14.36 -21.71
CA ILE A 3 -23.64 -14.00 -20.37
C ILE A 3 -23.07 -12.57 -20.50
N TYR A 4 -23.69 -11.53 -19.93
CA TYR A 4 -23.07 -10.21 -19.74
C TYR A 4 -23.04 -9.88 -18.25
N ILE A 5 -22.57 -10.84 -17.46
CA ILE A 5 -22.33 -10.66 -16.03
C ILE A 5 -20.84 -10.94 -15.79
N ARG A 6 -20.16 -9.88 -15.35
CA ARG A 6 -18.84 -9.81 -14.69
C ARG A 6 -17.60 -9.98 -15.57
N GLU A 7 -17.04 -8.84 -15.92
CA GLU A 7 -15.57 -8.67 -15.97
C GLU A 7 -15.11 -7.77 -14.81
N ASP A 8 -15.67 -8.01 -13.62
CA ASP A 8 -15.00 -7.62 -12.38
C ASP A 8 -13.81 -8.56 -12.24
N LEU A 9 -12.70 -8.23 -12.90
CA LEU A 9 -11.42 -8.91 -12.75
C LEU A 9 -11.15 -9.04 -11.25
N THR A 10 -11.04 -10.27 -10.76
CA THR A 10 -10.90 -10.49 -9.32
C THR A 10 -9.64 -9.78 -8.83
N ARG A 11 -9.65 -9.25 -7.61
CA ARG A 11 -8.50 -8.52 -7.02
C ARG A 11 -7.16 -9.26 -7.21
N ASN A 12 -7.20 -10.59 -7.14
CA ASN A 12 -6.05 -11.46 -7.31
C ASN A 12 -5.51 -11.45 -8.75
N GLU A 13 -6.38 -11.45 -9.75
CA GLU A 13 -5.98 -11.39 -11.17
C GLU A 13 -5.31 -10.06 -11.52
N LYS A 14 -5.81 -8.94 -10.97
CA LYS A 14 -5.16 -7.62 -11.14
C LYS A 14 -3.74 -7.60 -10.57
N ILE A 15 -3.53 -8.26 -9.43
CA ILE A 15 -2.20 -8.38 -8.80
C ILE A 15 -1.28 -9.24 -9.66
N GLN A 16 -1.77 -10.36 -10.19
CA GLN A 16 -0.98 -11.23 -11.06
C GLN A 16 -0.58 -10.51 -12.34
N GLN A 17 -1.50 -9.75 -12.94
CA GLN A 17 -1.22 -8.95 -14.12
C GLN A 17 -0.23 -7.82 -13.83
N ALA A 18 -0.36 -7.12 -12.70
CA ALA A 18 0.60 -6.11 -12.27
C ALA A 18 2.01 -6.73 -12.09
N ARG A 19 2.13 -7.93 -11.52
CA ARG A 19 3.41 -8.64 -11.41
C ARG A 19 4.01 -9.00 -12.77
N ARG A 20 3.19 -9.43 -13.74
CA ARG A 20 3.64 -9.70 -15.12
C ARG A 20 4.14 -8.42 -15.78
N ILE A 21 3.40 -7.32 -15.64
CA ILE A 21 3.80 -6.00 -16.15
C ILE A 21 5.12 -5.56 -15.51
N LEU A 22 5.35 -5.81 -14.22
CA LEU A 22 6.65 -5.50 -13.60
C LEU A 22 7.80 -6.37 -14.10
N ASN A 23 7.55 -7.61 -14.54
CA ASN A 23 8.58 -8.42 -15.17
C ASN A 23 8.97 -7.89 -16.56
N GLU A 24 8.01 -7.36 -17.31
CA GLU A 24 8.23 -6.79 -18.65
C GLU A 24 8.71 -5.33 -18.59
N ASN A 25 8.17 -4.56 -17.66
CA ASN A 25 8.44 -3.15 -17.42
C ASN A 25 8.50 -2.84 -15.91
N LYS A 26 9.70 -2.97 -15.35
CA LYS A 26 10.00 -2.77 -13.92
C LYS A 26 9.68 -1.35 -13.41
N HIS A 27 9.45 -0.38 -14.30
CA HIS A 27 9.25 1.02 -13.95
C HIS A 27 7.78 1.47 -14.10
N SER A 28 6.84 0.56 -14.40
CA SER A 28 5.42 0.92 -14.54
C SER A 28 4.81 1.36 -13.21
N LEU A 29 4.56 2.67 -13.08
CA LEU A 29 3.97 3.27 -11.87
C LEU A 29 2.56 2.72 -11.58
N ASP A 30 1.78 2.42 -12.62
CA ASP A 30 0.42 1.86 -12.49
C ASP A 30 0.44 0.47 -11.85
N ALA A 31 1.36 -0.40 -12.28
CA ALA A 31 1.53 -1.73 -11.72
C ALA A 31 1.98 -1.67 -10.25
N TRP A 32 2.94 -0.78 -9.93
CA TRP A 32 3.37 -0.54 -8.56
C TRP A 32 2.24 0.00 -7.69
N SER A 33 1.39 0.90 -8.19
CA SER A 33 0.26 1.46 -7.44
C SER A 33 -0.75 0.38 -7.02
N ILE A 34 -1.08 -0.56 -7.93
CA ILE A 34 -1.97 -1.68 -7.63
C ILE A 34 -1.38 -2.58 -6.53
N LEU A 35 -0.07 -2.85 -6.61
CA LEU A 35 0.61 -3.69 -5.62
C LEU A 35 0.78 -2.99 -4.26
N ILE A 36 1.01 -1.67 -4.24
CA ILE A 36 1.06 -0.88 -3.01
C ILE A 36 -0.29 -0.92 -2.29
N GLN A 37 -1.39 -0.75 -3.03
CA GLN A 37 -2.73 -0.82 -2.45
C GLN A 37 -3.00 -2.20 -1.85
N ASP A 38 -2.56 -3.27 -2.51
CA ASP A 38 -2.67 -4.63 -1.96
C ASP A 38 -1.76 -4.85 -0.74
N ALA A 39 -0.55 -4.29 -0.76
CA ALA A 39 0.41 -4.39 0.33
C ALA A 39 -0.03 -3.64 1.60
N GLN A 40 -0.84 -2.58 1.45
CA GLN A 40 -1.42 -1.82 2.57
C GLN A 40 -2.50 -2.60 3.33
N ASP A 41 -3.25 -3.48 2.66
CA ASP A 41 -4.22 -4.37 3.32
C ASP A 41 -3.56 -5.56 4.02
N LYS A 42 -2.31 -5.88 3.64
CA LYS A 42 -1.54 -6.98 4.21
C LYS A 42 -0.78 -6.55 5.47
N LYS A 43 -0.33 -7.54 6.24
CA LYS A 43 0.54 -7.31 7.39
C LYS A 43 1.94 -6.90 6.91
N ILE A 44 2.56 -5.95 7.60
CA ILE A 44 3.93 -5.47 7.32
C ILE A 44 4.97 -6.59 7.20
N THR A 45 4.77 -7.71 7.90
CA THR A 45 5.67 -8.87 7.84
C THR A 45 5.74 -9.50 6.44
N GLU A 46 4.63 -9.51 5.70
CA GLU A 46 4.56 -10.08 4.34
C GLU A 46 4.82 -9.02 3.27
N SER A 47 4.52 -7.75 3.54
CA SER A 47 4.71 -6.66 2.59
C SER A 47 6.09 -6.00 2.66
N ARG A 48 6.95 -6.33 3.65
CA ARG A 48 8.30 -5.76 3.77
C ARG A 48 9.15 -5.97 2.52
N GLU A 49 9.28 -7.22 2.05
CA GLU A 49 10.11 -7.53 0.87
C GLU A 49 9.64 -6.74 -0.36
N PHE A 50 8.33 -6.51 -0.46
CA PHE A 50 7.75 -5.68 -1.50
C PHE A 50 8.12 -4.19 -1.34
N TYR A 51 7.98 -3.62 -0.14
CA TYR A 51 8.36 -2.22 0.10
C TYR A 51 9.86 -1.99 -0.06
N GLU A 52 10.70 -2.94 0.35
CA GLU A 52 12.16 -2.88 0.14
C GLU A 52 12.52 -2.94 -1.35
N SER A 53 11.85 -3.79 -2.13
CA SER A 53 11.97 -3.81 -3.59
C SER A 53 11.54 -2.47 -4.21
N LEU A 54 10.42 -1.90 -3.74
CA LEU A 54 9.88 -0.61 -4.19
C LEU A 54 10.85 0.55 -3.94
N ILE A 55 11.41 0.68 -2.74
CA ILE A 55 12.37 1.76 -2.41
C ILE A 55 13.71 1.56 -3.11
N THR A 56 14.13 0.32 -3.36
CA THR A 56 15.34 0.02 -4.13
C THR A 56 15.16 0.41 -5.59
N GLN A 57 13.97 0.20 -6.15
CA GLN A 57 13.63 0.58 -7.51
C GLN A 57 13.45 2.10 -7.67
N PHE A 58 12.89 2.78 -6.66
CA PHE A 58 12.61 4.21 -6.67
C PHE A 58 13.17 4.94 -5.44
N PRO A 59 14.50 5.02 -5.29
CA PRO A 59 15.13 5.60 -4.10
C PRO A 59 14.85 7.09 -3.96
N THR A 60 14.61 7.80 -5.07
CA THR A 60 14.35 9.25 -5.11
C THR A 60 12.89 9.61 -4.84
N CYS A 61 11.97 8.63 -4.80
CA CYS A 61 10.55 8.89 -4.60
C CYS A 61 10.21 8.92 -3.11
N GLY A 62 10.28 10.11 -2.50
CA GLY A 62 9.95 10.29 -1.07
C GLY A 62 8.54 9.84 -0.67
N LYS A 63 7.60 9.82 -1.63
CA LYS A 63 6.24 9.31 -1.40
C LYS A 63 6.23 7.82 -0.99
N PHE A 64 7.05 6.99 -1.62
CA PHE A 64 7.10 5.55 -1.31
C PHE A 64 7.77 5.28 0.04
N TRP A 65 8.84 6.02 0.34
CA TRP A 65 9.47 5.99 1.66
C TRP A 65 8.50 6.31 2.78
N LYS A 66 7.68 7.37 2.60
CA LYS A 66 6.67 7.76 3.57
C LYS A 66 5.67 6.62 3.85
N ILE A 67 5.13 6.00 2.81
CA ILE A 67 4.17 4.89 2.94
C ILE A 67 4.79 3.70 3.70
N TYR A 68 6.04 3.37 3.40
CA TYR A 68 6.74 2.27 4.08
C TYR A 68 6.95 2.56 5.58
N ILE A 69 7.46 3.74 5.90
CA ILE A 69 7.71 4.16 7.29
C ILE A 69 6.41 4.21 8.08
N GLU A 70 5.34 4.78 7.51
CA GLU A 70 4.01 4.83 8.14
C GLU A 70 3.48 3.43 8.40
N SER A 71 3.60 2.53 7.42
CA SER A 71 3.15 1.14 7.56
C SER A 71 3.92 0.41 8.67
N GLU A 72 5.25 0.56 8.73
CA GLU A 72 6.06 -0.08 9.77
C GLU A 72 5.80 0.52 11.15
N LEU A 73 5.71 1.85 11.28
CA LEU A 73 5.47 2.52 12.56
C LEU A 73 4.09 2.17 13.13
N PHE A 74 3.04 2.21 12.30
CA PHE A 74 1.68 1.99 12.77
C PHE A 74 1.34 0.52 13.01
N GLN A 75 1.80 -0.42 12.17
CA GLN A 75 1.50 -1.84 12.39
C GLN A 75 2.47 -2.51 13.39
N ARG A 76 3.71 -2.04 13.54
CA ARG A 76 4.72 -2.73 14.36
C ARG A 76 4.96 -2.04 15.69
N CYS A 77 5.16 -0.72 15.66
CA CYS A 77 5.51 0.04 16.87
C CYS A 77 4.27 0.41 17.69
N LEU A 78 3.16 0.79 17.06
CA LEU A 78 1.94 1.21 17.77
C LEU A 78 1.35 0.08 18.65
N ILE A 79 1.38 -1.17 18.18
CA ILE A 79 0.84 -2.32 18.91
C ILE A 79 1.79 -2.79 20.02
N LYS A 80 3.11 -2.67 19.82
CA LYS A 80 4.12 -3.11 20.80
C LYS A 80 4.46 -2.05 21.84
N VAL A 81 4.33 -0.77 21.48
CA VAL A 81 4.71 0.38 22.30
C VAL A 81 3.45 1.19 22.56
N LEU A 82 2.86 1.00 23.74
CA LEU A 82 1.70 1.74 24.24
C LEU A 82 2.11 3.14 24.71
N ASN A 83 2.63 3.97 23.79
CA ASN A 83 2.99 5.35 24.05
C ASN A 83 1.89 6.30 23.52
N ILE A 84 1.32 7.12 24.39
CA ILE A 84 0.17 7.98 24.07
C ILE A 84 0.47 9.01 22.97
N ASP A 85 1.69 9.52 22.86
CA ASP A 85 2.05 10.50 21.85
C ASP A 85 2.21 9.87 20.46
N LEU A 86 2.64 8.60 20.40
CA LEU A 86 2.64 7.81 19.16
C LEU A 86 1.21 7.59 18.66
N TRP A 87 0.28 7.27 19.56
CA TRP A 87 -1.14 7.13 19.24
C TRP A 87 -1.77 8.46 18.82
N LYS A 88 -1.42 9.59 19.43
CA LYS A 88 -1.86 10.92 18.95
C LYS A 88 -1.32 11.22 17.55
N CYS A 89 -0.06 10.89 17.27
CA CYS A 89 0.53 11.04 15.94
C CYS A 89 -0.24 10.21 14.90
N TYR A 90 -0.54 8.95 15.22
CA TYR A 90 -1.38 8.09 14.37
C TYR A 90 -2.79 8.65 14.17
N LEU A 91 -3.46 9.10 15.22
CA LEU A 91 -4.80 9.68 15.12
C LEU A 91 -4.82 10.96 14.29
N ASN A 92 -3.80 11.82 14.43
CA ASN A 92 -3.63 13.01 13.59
C ASN A 92 -3.39 12.63 12.13
N TYR A 93 -2.53 11.63 11.88
CA TYR A 93 -2.31 11.10 10.54
C TYR A 93 -3.63 10.59 9.92
N VAL A 94 -4.36 9.73 10.62
CA VAL A 94 -5.66 9.20 10.17
C VAL A 94 -6.66 10.33 9.93
N ARG A 95 -6.73 11.33 10.81
CA ARG A 95 -7.59 12.50 10.63
C ARG A 95 -7.23 13.26 9.35
N ASP A 96 -5.94 13.48 9.09
CA ASP A 96 -5.51 14.28 7.95
C ASP A 96 -5.57 13.52 6.62
N THR A 97 -5.36 12.20 6.63
CA THR A 97 -5.41 11.36 5.41
C THR A 97 -6.78 10.77 5.11
N LYS A 98 -7.55 10.40 6.14
CA LYS A 98 -8.89 9.79 5.99
C LYS A 98 -10.03 10.75 6.34
N GLY A 99 -9.81 11.75 7.19
CA GLY A 99 -10.83 12.76 7.50
C GLY A 99 -11.14 13.70 6.33
N LYS A 100 -10.23 13.83 5.36
CA LYS A 100 -10.46 14.58 4.12
C LYS A 100 -11.37 13.86 3.10
N LEU A 101 -11.77 12.61 3.35
CA LEU A 101 -12.79 11.93 2.54
C LEU A 101 -14.24 12.24 2.97
N SER A 102 -14.46 12.99 4.05
CA SER A 102 -15.79 13.45 4.47
C SER A 102 -16.01 14.89 4.00
N SER A 103 -16.34 15.04 2.73
CA SER A 103 -17.12 16.15 2.16
C SER A 103 -17.29 15.88 0.66
N PHE A 104 -18.26 15.04 0.29
CA PHE A 104 -19.17 15.17 -0.86
C PHE A 104 -20.14 14.00 -0.90
#